data_AF-A0A2V7X1V1-F1
#
_entry.id   AF-A0A2V7X1V1-F1
#
_cell.length_a   1.000
_cell.length_b   1.000
_cell.length_c   1.000
_cell.angle_alpha   90.00
_cell.angle_beta   90.00
_cell.angle_gamma   90.00
#
_symmetry.space_group_name_H-M   'P 1'
#
loop_
_entity.id
_entity.type
_entity.pdbx_description
1 polymer ?
#
loop_
_entity_poly.entity_id
_entity_poly.type
_entity_poly.pdbx_seq_one_letter_code
_entity_poly.pdbx_strand_id
1 'polypeptide(L)'
;MPSLVTFPTILAALAAFALIGPAAAPGGEDWKILFDGKSTDAWRGYSRDGFPAGCWAIEGDTLKTVSGGKGPCDLVTREPYRDFDFELEYKLSPGGNSGVLYRVAE
;
A
#
# COMPACT_ATOMS: atom_id res chain seq x y z
N MET A 1 63.63 -5.28 -0.80
CA MET A 1 63.10 -4.11 -0.09
C MET A 1 63.01 -2.95 -1.09
N PRO A 2 61.90 -2.21 -1.24
CA PRO A 2 60.48 -2.55 -1.13
C PRO A 2 59.74 -2.49 -2.49
N SER A 3 58.52 -3.00 -2.44
CA SER A 3 57.46 -3.07 -3.45
C SER A 3 57.02 -1.73 -4.04
N LEU A 4 56.87 -1.69 -5.37
CA LEU A 4 56.00 -0.72 -6.05
C LEU A 4 54.56 -1.25 -5.98
N VAL A 5 53.80 -0.74 -5.02
CA VAL A 5 52.36 -0.95 -4.96
C VAL A 5 51.69 0.13 -5.79
N THR A 6 51.13 -0.26 -6.93
CA THR A 6 50.15 0.54 -7.66
C THR A 6 48.82 0.46 -6.92
N PHE A 7 48.26 1.61 -6.54
CA PHE A 7 46.86 1.70 -6.11
C PHE A 7 46.04 2.36 -7.21
N PRO A 8 44.93 1.75 -7.66
CA PRO A 8 44.06 2.34 -8.66
C PRO A 8 43.22 3.46 -8.05
N THR A 9 43.06 4.53 -8.82
CA THR A 9 42.11 5.62 -8.59
C THR A 9 40.69 5.05 -8.49
N ILE A 10 40.11 5.05 -7.29
CA ILE A 10 38.68 4.73 -7.12
C ILE A 10 37.89 5.98 -7.49
N LEU A 11 37.26 5.93 -8.67
CA LEU A 11 36.19 6.82 -9.06
C LEU A 11 35.00 6.55 -8.14
N ALA A 12 34.71 7.45 -7.20
CA ALA A 12 33.49 7.41 -6.42
C ALA A 12 32.31 7.76 -7.34
N ALA A 13 31.61 6.75 -7.85
CA ALA A 13 30.30 6.93 -8.46
C ALA A 13 29.29 7.18 -7.34
N LEU A 14 28.87 8.44 -7.18
CA LEU A 14 27.76 8.80 -6.31
C LEU A 14 26.47 8.36 -7.01
N ALA A 15 26.03 7.13 -6.74
CA ALA A 15 24.68 6.69 -7.10
C ALA A 15 23.69 7.43 -6.18
N ALA A 16 23.05 8.48 -6.71
CA ALA A 16 21.89 9.07 -6.08
C ALA A 16 20.75 8.05 -6.16
N PHE A 17 20.59 7.23 -5.11
CA PHE A 17 19.40 6.41 -4.93
C PHE A 17 18.27 7.38 -4.54
N ALA A 18 17.52 7.85 -5.52
CA ALA A 18 16.30 8.60 -5.27
C ALA A 18 15.31 7.64 -4.56
N LEU A 19 15.23 7.77 -3.24
CA LEU A 19 14.07 7.30 -2.48
C LEU A 19 12.88 8.10 -2.98
N ILE A 20 12.11 7.51 -3.90
CA ILE A 20 10.76 7.99 -4.21
C ILE A 20 9.92 7.68 -2.96
N GLY A 21 9.95 8.60 -1.98
CA GLY A 21 8.88 8.71 -1.00
C GLY A 21 7.61 9.21 -1.70
N PRO A 22 6.42 9.00 -1.11
CA PRO A 22 5.18 9.44 -1.73
C PRO A 22 5.26 10.94 -2.02
N ALA A 23 4.95 11.31 -3.25
CA ALA A 23 4.84 12.70 -3.64
C ALA A 23 3.75 13.34 -2.78
N ALA A 24 4.13 14.22 -1.86
CA ALA A 24 3.18 15.05 -1.15
C ALA A 24 2.50 15.96 -2.19
N ALA A 25 1.18 15.82 -2.36
CA ALA A 25 0.39 16.67 -3.23
C ALA A 25 0.46 18.13 -2.75
N PRO A 26 0.54 19.12 -3.66
CA PRO A 26 0.64 20.53 -3.29
C PRO A 26 -0.75 21.10 -2.95
N GLY A 27 -1.06 21.20 -1.65
CA GLY A 27 -2.27 21.84 -1.13
C GLY A 27 -2.49 21.40 0.32
N GLY A 28 -2.58 22.33 1.27
CA GLY A 28 -2.54 22.08 2.72
C GLY A 28 -3.77 21.38 3.29
N GLU A 29 -3.98 20.12 2.92
CA GLU A 29 -4.98 19.23 3.51
C GLU A 29 -4.27 18.00 4.10
N ASP A 30 -4.47 17.77 5.41
CA ASP A 30 -3.87 16.64 6.11
C ASP A 30 -4.57 15.34 5.71
N TRP A 31 -3.99 14.60 4.77
CA TRP A 31 -4.50 13.29 4.33
C TRP A 31 -4.35 12.24 5.43
N LYS A 32 -5.45 11.51 5.72
CA LYS A 32 -5.39 10.32 6.58
C LYS A 32 -5.00 9.10 5.75
N ILE A 33 -3.82 8.56 6.03
CA ILE A 33 -3.35 7.32 5.41
C ILE A 33 -4.18 6.14 5.91
N LEU A 34 -4.91 5.48 5.01
CA LEU A 34 -5.67 4.26 5.30
C LEU A 34 -4.85 2.99 5.05
N PHE A 35 -3.79 3.07 4.24
CA PHE A 35 -2.88 1.96 4.00
C PHE A 35 -1.48 2.50 3.70
N ASP A 36 -0.50 2.09 4.49
CA ASP A 36 0.90 2.54 4.41
C ASP A 36 1.81 1.51 3.70
N GLY A 37 1.20 0.50 3.06
CA GLY A 37 1.88 -0.63 2.46
C GLY A 37 2.23 -1.76 3.43
N LYS A 38 1.96 -1.62 4.73
CA LYS A 38 2.47 -2.54 5.77
C LYS A 38 1.43 -2.96 6.81
N SER A 39 0.49 -2.08 7.14
CA SER A 39 -0.52 -2.31 8.16
C SER A 39 -1.92 -2.34 7.58
N THR A 40 -2.74 -3.26 8.10
CA THR A 40 -4.18 -3.32 7.82
C THR A 40 -5.03 -2.78 8.97
N ASP A 41 -4.43 -2.02 9.90
CA ASP A 41 -5.11 -1.55 11.12
C ASP A 41 -6.35 -0.71 10.82
N ALA A 42 -6.35 0.07 9.73
CA ALA A 42 -7.51 0.85 9.32
C ALA A 42 -8.66 0.01 8.73
N TRP A 43 -8.45 -1.29 8.49
CA TRP A 43 -9.37 -2.15 7.76
C TRP A 43 -9.83 -3.35 8.59
N ARG A 44 -11.06 -3.78 8.30
CA ARG A 44 -11.63 -5.06 8.76
C ARG A 44 -12.50 -5.65 7.65
N GLY A 45 -12.93 -6.89 7.82
CA GLY A 45 -13.90 -7.50 6.92
C GLY A 45 -15.29 -6.89 7.12
N TYR A 46 -16.04 -6.75 6.04
CA TYR A 46 -17.46 -6.38 6.14
C TYR A 46 -18.22 -7.41 7.00
N SER A 47 -19.02 -6.92 7.96
CA SER A 47 -19.74 -7.67 9.00
C SER A 47 -18.83 -8.54 9.89
N ARG A 48 -17.59 -8.10 10.13
CA ARG A 48 -16.61 -8.79 11.00
C ARG A 48 -15.78 -7.80 11.81
N ASP A 49 -15.26 -8.24 12.96
CA ASP A 49 -14.42 -7.41 13.84
C ASP A 49 -12.95 -7.32 13.37
N GLY A 50 -12.50 -8.35 12.64
CA GLY A 50 -11.11 -8.56 12.27
C GLY A 50 -10.84 -8.47 10.77
N PHE A 51 -9.55 -8.37 10.43
CA PHE A 51 -9.08 -8.40 9.04
C PHE A 51 -9.27 -9.81 8.43
N PRO A 52 -9.80 -9.94 7.19
CA PRO A 52 -10.09 -11.23 6.58
C PRO A 52 -8.84 -11.83 5.92
N ALA A 53 -7.91 -12.35 6.72
CA ALA A 53 -6.59 -12.86 6.28
C ALA A 53 -6.65 -14.04 5.26
N GLY A 54 -7.81 -14.68 5.07
CA GLY A 54 -8.02 -15.70 4.03
C GLY A 54 -8.50 -15.14 2.69
N CYS A 55 -8.83 -13.85 2.63
CA CYS A 55 -9.34 -13.16 1.44
C CYS A 55 -8.39 -12.06 0.95
N TRP A 56 -7.61 -11.48 1.85
CA TRP A 56 -6.68 -10.39 1.55
C TRP A 56 -5.34 -10.63 2.22
N ALA A 57 -4.29 -10.20 1.53
CA ALA A 57 -2.93 -10.21 2.01
C ALA A 57 -2.22 -8.93 1.58
N ILE A 58 -1.17 -8.57 2.31
CA ILE A 58 -0.20 -7.59 1.85
C ILE A 58 0.81 -8.31 0.96
N GLU A 59 0.94 -7.87 -0.28
CA GLU A 59 1.97 -8.31 -1.21
C GLU A 59 2.78 -7.10 -1.67
N GLY A 60 4.06 -7.03 -1.27
CA GLY A 60 4.88 -5.84 -1.48
C GLY A 60 4.35 -4.67 -0.65
N ASP A 61 4.00 -3.59 -1.31
CA ASP A 61 3.36 -2.38 -0.77
C ASP A 61 1.87 -2.28 -1.14
N THR A 62 1.26 -3.39 -1.57
CA THR A 62 -0.14 -3.42 -2.02
C THR A 62 -1.01 -4.33 -1.16
N LEU A 63 -2.27 -3.94 -1.00
CA LEU A 63 -3.30 -4.81 -0.45
C LEU A 63 -3.96 -5.57 -1.62
N LYS A 64 -3.89 -6.90 -1.58
CA LYS A 64 -4.29 -7.75 -2.72
C LYS A 64 -5.24 -8.86 -2.28
N THR A 65 -6.23 -9.13 -3.12
CA THR A 65 -7.13 -10.27 -2.94
C THR A 65 -6.40 -11.60 -3.15
N VAL A 66 -6.71 -12.58 -2.29
CA VAL A 66 -6.23 -13.95 -2.38
C VAL A 66 -7.22 -14.77 -3.20
N SER A 67 -6.75 -15.42 -4.26
CA SER A 67 -7.60 -16.27 -5.10
C SER A 67 -8.17 -17.44 -4.31
N GLY A 68 -9.44 -17.77 -4.54
CA GLY A 68 -10.13 -18.86 -3.83
C GLY A 68 -10.51 -18.54 -2.38
N GLY A 69 -10.45 -17.26 -1.97
CA GLY A 69 -10.99 -16.81 -0.69
C GLY A 69 -12.46 -17.26 -0.51
N LYS A 70 -12.77 -17.85 0.65
CA LYS A 70 -14.10 -18.37 0.96
C LYS A 70 -14.89 -17.38 1.81
N GLY A 71 -16.11 -17.07 1.39
CA GLY A 71 -17.05 -16.18 2.10
C GLY A 71 -16.92 -14.71 1.68
N PRO A 72 -17.64 -13.78 2.35
CA PRO A 72 -17.56 -12.35 2.07
C PRO A 72 -16.13 -11.87 2.25
N CYS A 73 -15.57 -11.32 1.19
CA CYS A 73 -14.19 -10.83 1.14
C CYS A 73 -14.13 -9.31 1.04
N ASP A 74 -15.23 -8.58 1.21
CA ASP A 74 -15.20 -7.12 1.16
C ASP A 74 -14.49 -6.55 2.39
N LEU A 75 -13.69 -5.50 2.15
CA LEU A 75 -13.05 -4.72 3.19
C LEU A 75 -13.88 -3.47 3.47
N VAL A 76 -13.90 -3.10 4.74
CA VAL A 76 -14.49 -1.85 5.21
C VAL A 76 -13.50 -1.16 6.15
N THR A 77 -13.48 0.17 6.12
CA THR A 77 -12.72 0.96 7.08
C THR A 77 -13.27 0.71 8.49
N ARG A 78 -12.40 0.74 9.51
CA ARG A 78 -12.86 0.66 10.91
C ARG A 78 -13.71 1.86 11.29
N GLU A 79 -13.29 3.04 10.84
CA GLU A 79 -13.97 4.30 11.11
C GLU A 79 -15.00 4.60 10.02
N PRO A 80 -16.18 5.13 10.38
CA PRO A 80 -17.12 5.71 9.43
C PRO A 80 -16.69 7.12 9.03
N TYR A 81 -17.02 7.51 7.79
CA TYR A 81 -16.73 8.83 7.23
C TYR A 81 -17.99 9.45 6.64
N ARG A 82 -18.20 10.76 6.82
CA ARG A 82 -19.38 11.48 6.31
C ARG A 82 -19.08 12.23 5.01
N ASP A 83 -18.27 13.28 5.14
CA ASP A 83 -17.78 14.13 4.05
C ASP A 83 -16.28 13.87 3.95
N PHE A 84 -15.80 13.47 2.78
CA PHE A 84 -14.41 13.09 2.57
C PHE A 84 -14.03 13.20 1.10
N ASP A 85 -12.74 13.41 0.87
CA ASP A 85 -12.08 13.08 -0.39
C ASP A 85 -11.33 11.76 -0.20
N PHE A 86 -11.40 10.88 -1.19
CA PHE A 86 -10.78 9.56 -1.14
C PHE A 86 -9.97 9.32 -2.40
N GLU A 87 -8.69 9.02 -2.20
CA GLU A 87 -7.73 8.73 -3.26
C GLU A 87 -7.16 7.32 -3.07
N LEU A 88 -7.07 6.57 -4.17
CA LEU A 88 -6.39 5.28 -4.22
C LEU A 88 -5.82 5.01 -5.61
N GLU A 89 -4.85 4.10 -5.66
CA GLU A 89 -4.45 3.42 -6.88
C GLU A 89 -4.95 1.97 -6.85
N TYR A 90 -5.38 1.45 -8.00
CA TYR A 90 -5.85 0.08 -8.11
C TYR A 90 -5.34 -0.60 -9.38
N LYS A 91 -5.30 -1.93 -9.34
CA LYS A 91 -4.97 -2.77 -10.48
C LYS A 91 -5.85 -4.01 -10.49
N LEU A 92 -6.32 -4.39 -11.66
CA LEU A 92 -7.14 -5.59 -11.86
C LEU A 92 -6.45 -6.55 -12.84
N SER A 93 -6.68 -7.84 -12.66
CA SER A 93 -6.38 -8.86 -13.66
C SER A 93 -7.35 -8.75 -14.83
N PRO A 94 -7.02 -9.28 -16.03
CA PRO A 94 -7.97 -9.39 -17.14
C PRO A 94 -9.27 -10.09 -16.68
N GLY A 95 -10.42 -9.45 -16.93
CA GLY A 95 -11.73 -9.94 -16.49
C GLY A 95 -12.00 -9.83 -14.97
N GLY A 96 -11.11 -9.18 -14.20
CA GLY A 96 -11.31 -8.93 -12.79
C GLY A 96 -12.49 -8.00 -12.53
N ASN A 97 -13.21 -8.25 -11.44
CA ASN A 97 -14.33 -7.44 -10.97
C ASN A 97 -14.11 -7.07 -9.50
N SER A 98 -14.12 -5.77 -9.23
CA SER A 98 -14.04 -5.21 -7.89
C SER A 98 -14.71 -3.83 -7.92
N GLY A 99 -14.84 -3.21 -6.75
CA GLY A 99 -15.44 -1.89 -6.64
C GLY A 99 -15.08 -1.20 -5.34
N VAL A 100 -15.15 0.12 -5.37
CA VAL A 100 -15.11 0.97 -4.18
C VAL A 100 -16.54 1.34 -3.86
N LEU A 101 -16.99 0.98 -2.67
CA LEU A 101 -18.27 1.41 -2.12
C LEU A 101 -18.03 2.47 -1.05
N TYR A 102 -18.95 3.41 -0.92
CA TYR A 102 -18.91 4.44 0.10
C TYR A 102 -20.27 4.59 0.77
N ARG A 103 -20.28 5.11 2.01
CA ARG A 103 -21.49 5.23 2.84
C ARG A 103 -22.23 3.91 3.02
N VAL A 104 -21.47 2.82 3.11
CA VAL A 104 -21.96 1.48 3.39
C VAL A 104 -22.47 1.44 4.84
N ALA A 105 -23.61 0.78 5.04
CA ALA A 105 -24.17 0.48 6.35
C ALA A 105 -24.05 -1.03 6.63
N GLU A 106 -23.91 -1.37 7.90
CA GLU A 106 -23.85 -2.74 8.42
C GLU A 106 -24.92 -2.96 9.49
#